data_AF-A0A2D8RP06-F1
#
_entry.id   AF-A0A2D8RP06-F1
#
_cell.length_a   1.000
_cell.length_b   1.000
_cell.length_c   1.000
_cell.angle_alpha   90.00
_cell.angle_beta   90.00
_cell.angle_gamma   90.00
#
_symmetry.space_group_name_H-M   'P 1'
#
loop_
_entity.id
_entity.type
_entity.pdbx_description
1 polymer ?
#
loop_
_entity_poly.entity_id
_entity_poly.type
_entity_poly.pdbx_seq_one_letter_code
_entity_poly.pdbx_strand_id
1 'polypeptide(L)'
;MHFCEDIPAPKAARLTGISRNTVNRYYNTFREHILSRQYKEVMRPSGEIYVDESYFGARRVRGKRGRGASGKIPVFGLLKRDGKVLVTVVASVSRAALLPTI
;
A
#
# COMPACT_ATOMS: atom_id res chain seq x y z
N MET A 1 9.23 -18.97 8.66
CA MET A 1 9.63 -17.65 8.17
C MET A 1 9.32 -17.58 6.67
N HIS A 2 8.06 -17.29 6.30
CA HIS A 2 7.61 -17.31 4.89
C HIS A 2 7.20 -15.93 4.37
N PHE A 3 6.73 -15.05 5.28
CA PHE A 3 6.38 -13.67 4.96
C PHE A 3 7.59 -12.87 4.47
N CYS A 4 8.75 -12.99 5.14
CA CYS A 4 9.96 -12.25 4.79
C CYS A 4 10.63 -12.71 3.49
N GLU A 5 10.35 -13.94 3.07
CA GLU A 5 10.85 -14.55 1.81
C GLU A 5 9.89 -14.30 0.63
N ASP A 6 8.93 -13.39 0.80
CA ASP A 6 7.88 -13.06 -0.17
C ASP A 6 7.09 -14.29 -0.70
N ILE A 7 6.92 -15.31 0.16
CA ILE A 7 6.16 -16.51 -0.21
C ILE A 7 4.66 -16.21 -0.08
N PRO A 8 3.85 -16.39 -1.14
CA PRO A 8 2.41 -16.14 -1.08
C PRO A 8 1.69 -17.07 -0.10
N ALA A 9 0.63 -16.56 0.54
CA ALA A 9 -0.11 -17.29 1.57
C ALA A 9 -0.60 -18.70 1.14
N PRO A 10 -1.06 -18.95 -0.11
CA PRO A 10 -1.41 -20.31 -0.55
C PRO A 10 -0.21 -21.27 -0.55
N LYS A 11 0.98 -20.79 -0.93
CA LYS A 11 2.21 -21.60 -0.93
C LYS A 11 2.68 -21.86 0.50
N ALA A 12 2.68 -20.83 1.35
CA ALA A 12 3.02 -20.95 2.76
C ALA A 12 2.09 -21.91 3.52
N ALA A 13 0.78 -21.89 3.23
CA ALA A 13 -0.19 -22.84 3.80
C ALA A 13 0.17 -24.30 3.47
N ARG A 14 0.51 -24.59 2.20
CA ARG A 14 0.96 -25.93 1.79
C ARG A 14 2.26 -26.36 2.47
N LEU A 15 3.23 -25.46 2.61
CA LEU A 15 4.53 -25.75 3.21
C LEU A 15 4.47 -25.98 4.72
N THR A 16 3.53 -25.33 5.41
CA THR A 16 3.43 -25.36 6.89
C THR A 16 2.34 -26.30 7.41
N GLY A 17 1.43 -26.77 6.54
CA GLY A 17 0.24 -27.51 6.96
C GLY A 17 -0.82 -26.65 7.68
N ILE A 18 -0.62 -25.33 7.77
CA ILE A 18 -1.55 -24.40 8.42
C ILE A 18 -2.63 -23.97 7.42
N SER A 19 -3.86 -23.75 7.90
CA SER A 19 -4.94 -23.24 7.06
C SER A 19 -4.57 -21.92 6.39
N ARG A 20 -4.94 -21.76 5.10
CA ARG A 20 -4.71 -20.51 4.34
C ARG A 20 -5.27 -19.27 5.05
N ASN A 21 -6.41 -19.40 5.72
CA ASN A 21 -7.04 -18.30 6.47
C ASN A 21 -6.18 -17.88 7.67
N THR A 22 -5.61 -18.85 8.39
CA THR A 22 -4.69 -18.59 9.50
C THR A 22 -3.39 -17.95 9.01
N VAL A 23 -2.82 -18.42 7.90
CA VAL A 23 -1.62 -17.79 7.29
C VAL A 23 -1.90 -16.35 6.88
N ASN A 24 -3.04 -16.10 6.24
CA ASN A 24 -3.46 -14.74 5.88
C ASN A 24 -3.62 -13.84 7.10
N ARG A 25 -4.19 -14.36 8.20
CA ARG A 25 -4.32 -13.63 9.46
C ARG A 25 -2.95 -13.19 9.97
N TYR A 26 -1.98 -14.10 10.05
CA TYR A 26 -0.61 -13.76 10.46
C TYR A 26 0.05 -12.74 9.52
N TYR A 27 -0.09 -12.92 8.20
CA TYR A 27 0.47 -12.00 7.22
C TYR A 27 -0.11 -10.59 7.38
N ASN A 28 -1.40 -10.47 7.67
CA ASN A 28 -2.04 -9.18 7.93
C ASN A 28 -1.53 -8.55 9.22
N THR A 29 -1.42 -9.31 10.31
CA THR A 29 -0.83 -8.83 11.56
C THR A 29 0.60 -8.31 11.35
N PHE A 30 1.42 -8.99 10.55
CA PHE A 30 2.77 -8.50 10.21
C PHE A 30 2.74 -7.19 9.44
N ARG A 31 1.84 -7.05 8.44
CA ARG A 31 1.68 -5.81 7.68
C ARG A 31 1.22 -4.66 8.57
N GLU A 32 0.28 -4.89 9.47
CA GLU A 32 -0.20 -3.90 10.43
C GLU A 32 0.93 -3.41 11.35
N HIS A 33 1.75 -4.34 11.85
CA HIS A 33 2.92 -3.98 12.66
C HIS A 33 3.95 -3.16 11.86
N ILE A 34 4.27 -3.56 10.62
CA ILE A 34 5.18 -2.80 9.74
C ILE A 34 4.64 -1.39 9.53
N LEU A 35 3.36 -1.26 9.16
CA LEU A 35 2.70 0.02 8.94
C LEU A 35 2.75 0.91 10.19
N SER A 36 2.40 0.36 11.36
CA SER A 36 2.41 1.11 12.62
C SER A 36 3.80 1.61 13.02
N ARG A 37 4.87 0.88 12.67
CA ARG A 37 6.25 1.31 12.89
C ARG A 37 6.65 2.41 11.92
N GLN A 38 6.34 2.25 10.63
CA GLN A 38 6.62 3.26 9.62
C GLN A 38 5.93 4.59 9.92
N TYR A 39 4.68 4.58 10.37
CA TYR A 39 3.94 5.81 10.70
C TYR A 39 4.62 6.64 11.81
N LYS A 40 5.28 5.97 12.78
CA LYS A 40 6.01 6.66 13.87
C LYS A 40 7.29 7.34 13.37
N GLU A 41 7.94 6.81 12.33
CA GLU A 41 9.20 7.37 11.81
C GLU A 41 9.00 8.57 10.86
N VAL A 42 7.80 8.75 10.29
CA VAL A 42 7.59 9.64 9.15
C VAL A 42 6.94 10.98 9.52
N MET A 43 6.68 11.23 10.80
CA MET A 43 5.85 12.36 11.29
C MET A 43 6.28 13.78 10.89
N ARG A 44 7.42 14.01 10.21
CA ARG A 44 7.75 15.29 9.56
C ARG A 44 8.57 15.08 8.28
N PRO A 45 7.95 15.13 7.09
CA PRO A 45 8.68 15.28 5.84
C PRO A 45 9.43 16.62 5.86
N SER A 46 10.72 16.62 5.54
CA SER A 46 11.53 17.83 5.37
C SER A 46 12.38 17.69 4.10
N GLY A 47 12.52 18.79 3.37
CA GLY A 47 13.24 18.83 2.09
C GLY A 47 12.37 18.57 0.87
N GLU A 48 13.02 18.35 -0.28
CA GLU A 48 12.34 17.98 -1.53
C GLU A 48 11.76 16.57 -1.45
N ILE A 49 10.49 16.44 -1.84
CA ILE A 49 9.74 15.19 -1.82
C ILE A 49 9.28 14.91 -3.25
N TYR A 50 9.55 13.71 -3.74
CA TYR A 50 8.98 13.23 -4.99
C TYR A 50 7.60 12.66 -4.73
N VAL A 51 6.69 12.96 -5.66
CA VAL A 51 5.28 12.64 -5.50
C VAL A 51 4.84 11.77 -6.66
N ASP A 52 4.19 10.64 -6.38
CA ASP A 52 3.65 9.73 -7.37
C ASP A 52 2.22 9.31 -7.03
N GLU A 53 1.44 8.96 -8.06
CA GLU A 53 0.07 8.49 -7.92
C GLU A 53 -0.10 7.11 -8.56
N SER A 54 -0.68 6.21 -7.77
CA SER A 54 -0.97 4.84 -8.16
C SER A 54 -2.46 4.54 -8.00
N TYR A 55 -2.98 3.60 -8.80
CA TYR A 55 -4.40 3.23 -8.76
C TYR A 55 -4.55 1.72 -8.67
N PHE A 56 -5.18 1.24 -7.59
CA PHE A 56 -5.34 -0.18 -7.30
C PHE A 56 -6.81 -0.62 -7.27
N GLY A 57 -7.06 -1.92 -7.18
CA GLY A 57 -8.36 -2.48 -6.78
C GLY A 57 -9.46 -2.52 -7.85
N ALA A 58 -9.29 -1.84 -8.99
CA ALA A 58 -10.31 -1.92 -10.04
C ALA A 58 -10.27 -3.26 -10.78
N ARG A 59 -11.38 -4.00 -10.71
CA ARG A 59 -11.66 -5.07 -11.68
C ARG A 59 -11.81 -4.44 -13.06
N ARG A 60 -11.18 -5.02 -14.08
CA ARG A 60 -11.23 -4.50 -15.45
C ARG A 60 -12.70 -4.32 -15.89
N VAL A 61 -13.08 -3.08 -16.17
CA VAL A 61 -14.35 -2.74 -16.83
C VAL A 61 -14.07 -2.47 -18.31
N ARG A 62 -14.87 -3.03 -19.22
CA ARG A 62 -14.75 -2.78 -20.67
C ARG A 62 -15.15 -1.33 -20.96
N GLY A 63 -14.39 -0.63 -21.82
CA GLY A 63 -14.65 0.76 -22.20
C GLY A 63 -13.80 1.77 -21.45
N LYS A 64 -14.04 2.01 -20.17
CA LYS A 64 -13.31 3.03 -19.38
C LYS A 64 -11.93 2.54 -18.93
N ARG A 65 -10.88 3.26 -19.32
CA ARG A 65 -9.47 3.00 -18.97
C ARG A 65 -8.85 4.20 -18.24
N GLY A 66 -7.63 4.03 -17.73
CA GLY A 66 -6.88 5.11 -17.07
C GLY A 66 -7.47 5.50 -15.70
N ARG A 67 -7.21 6.73 -15.25
CA ARG A 67 -7.65 7.26 -13.93
C ARG A 67 -9.18 7.19 -13.73
N GLY A 68 -9.94 7.43 -14.79
CA GLY A 68 -11.42 7.47 -14.75
C GLY A 68 -12.12 6.11 -14.77
N ALA A 69 -11.39 4.99 -14.64
CA ALA A 69 -12.01 3.68 -14.53
C ALA A 69 -12.65 3.50 -13.14
N SER A 70 -13.91 3.05 -13.11
CA SER A 70 -14.68 2.87 -11.88
C SER A 70 -14.04 1.84 -10.95
N GLY A 71 -14.15 2.07 -9.63
CA GLY A 71 -13.67 1.16 -8.59
C GLY A 71 -12.15 1.19 -8.38
N LYS A 72 -11.43 2.16 -8.94
CA LYS A 72 -10.02 2.38 -8.62
C LYS A 72 -9.90 3.06 -7.26
N ILE A 73 -9.02 2.53 -6.42
CA ILE A 73 -8.59 3.15 -5.17
C ILE A 73 -7.34 3.97 -5.50
N PRO A 74 -7.41 5.31 -5.46
CA PRO A 74 -6.22 6.13 -5.66
C PRO A 74 -5.35 6.08 -4.41
N VAL A 75 -4.06 5.90 -4.65
CA VAL A 75 -3.01 5.80 -3.66
C VAL A 75 -1.94 6.80 -4.02
N PHE A 76 -1.53 7.60 -3.05
CA PHE A 76 -0.58 8.67 -3.23
C PHE A 76 0.72 8.32 -2.51
N GLY A 77 1.82 8.28 -3.25
CA GLY A 77 3.15 7.99 -2.76
C GLY A 77 3.97 9.27 -2.61
N LEU A 78 4.57 9.46 -1.44
CA LEU A 78 5.52 10.51 -1.11
C LEU A 78 6.90 9.87 -0.90
N LEU A 79 7.76 9.96 -1.89
CA LEU A 79 9.14 9.49 -1.84
C LEU A 79 10.04 10.60 -1.27
N LYS A 80 10.64 10.33 -0.11
CA LYS A 80 11.62 11.20 0.55
C LYS A 80 13.04 10.92 0.02
N ARG A 81 13.92 11.92 0.08
CA ARG A 81 15.38 11.69 0.07
C ARG A 81 15.74 10.67 1.16
N ASP A 82 16.66 9.75 0.87
CA ASP A 82 17.00 8.53 1.63
C ASP A 82 16.18 7.27 1.32
N GLY A 83 15.41 7.27 0.23
CA GLY A 83 14.73 6.06 -0.28
C GLY A 83 13.53 5.61 0.55
N LYS A 84 13.07 6.43 1.50
CA LYS A 84 11.85 6.17 2.29
C LYS A 84 10.62 6.65 1.51
N VAL A 85 9.69 5.75 1.25
CA VAL A 85 8.39 6.06 0.61
C VAL A 85 7.29 6.00 1.66
N LEU A 86 6.55 7.09 1.83
CA LEU A 86 5.28 7.11 2.53
C LEU A 86 4.16 6.93 1.52
N VAL A 87 3.19 6.08 1.83
CA VAL A 87 2.05 5.82 0.95
C VAL A 87 0.76 6.05 1.73
N THR A 88 -0.17 6.79 1.14
CA THR A 88 -1.47 7.09 1.74
C THR A 88 -2.59 6.86 0.75
N VAL A 89 -3.70 6.28 1.23
CA VAL A 89 -4.91 6.15 0.42
C VAL A 89 -5.64 7.48 0.46
N VAL A 90 -5.95 8.04 -0.71
CA VAL A 90 -6.61 9.34 -0.82
C VAL A 90 -8.01 9.16 -1.41
N ALA A 91 -8.93 10.07 -1.09
CA ALA A 91 -10.26 10.08 -1.73
C ALA A 91 -10.19 10.52 -3.19
N SER A 92 -9.25 11.42 -3.51
CA SER A 92 -8.96 11.87 -4.88
C SER A 92 -7.53 12.41 -4.98
N VAL A 93 -7.00 12.50 -6.20
CA VAL A 93 -5.68 13.11 -6.48
C VAL A 93 -5.80 14.61 -6.81
N SER A 94 -6.85 15.27 -6.34
CA SER A 94 -7.02 16.72 -6.54
C SER A 94 -6.09 17.50 -5.61
N ARG A 95 -5.65 18.70 -6.02
CA ARG A 95 -4.82 19.56 -5.18
C ARG A 95 -5.40 19.75 -3.77
N ALA A 96 -6.72 19.97 -3.68
CA ALA A 96 -7.42 20.15 -2.41
C ALA A 96 -7.36 18.91 -1.51
N ALA A 97 -7.45 17.70 -2.08
CA ALA A 97 -7.34 16.45 -1.32
C ALA A 97 -5.90 16.12 -0.91
N LEU A 98 -4.91 16.61 -1.65
CA LEU A 98 -3.50 16.30 -1.43
C LEU A 98 -2.82 17.26 -0.46
N LEU A 99 -3.12 18.57 -0.51
CA LEU A 99 -2.50 19.61 0.35
C LEU A 99 -2.50 19.31 1.86
N PRO A 100 -3.51 18.66 2.47
CA PRO A 100 -3.45 18.30 3.88
C PRO A 100 -2.45 17.18 4.22
N THR A 101 -1.95 16.48 3.21
CA THR A 101 -1.15 15.25 3.34
C THR A 101 0.35 15.47 3.05
N ILE A 102 0.71 16.66 2.55
CA ILE A 102 2.06 17.12 2.17
C ILE A 102 2.39 18.39 2.93
#